data_AF-A0AAD8UW76-F1
#
_entry.id   AF-A0AAD8UW76-F1
#
_cell.length_a   1.000
_cell.length_b   1.000
_cell.length_c   1.000
_cell.angle_alpha   90.00
_cell.angle_beta   90.00
_cell.angle_gamma   90.00
#
_symmetry.space_group_name_H-M   'P 1'
#
loop_
_entity.id
_entity.type
_entity.pdbx_description
1 polymer ?
#
loop_
_entity_poly.entity_id
_entity_poly.type
_entity_poly.pdbx_seq_one_letter_code
_entity_poly.pdbx_strand_id
1 'polypeptide(L)'
;MTKYTLDNTTSACFISNKHDDKDVNVTLEDGVTHVVPAWSVSILPDCKTVAYNSAKIKTQTSVMVKRPEDGLTQSLTWSWMPENLQPFMTDEKGNFRKNELLEQITTSGDQSDYLWYRT
;
A
#
# COMPACT_ATOMS: atom_id res chain seq x y z
N MET A 1 2.92 -2.02 31.16
CA MET A 1 1.46 -2.11 31.06
C MET A 1 0.87 -0.72 31.23
N THR A 2 -0.12 -0.35 30.44
CA THR A 2 -0.86 0.91 30.56
C THR A 2 -2.33 0.59 30.78
N LYS A 3 -2.95 1.19 31.80
CA LYS A 3 -4.36 1.00 32.16
C LYS A 3 -5.08 2.34 32.03
N TYR A 4 -6.22 2.34 31.34
CA TYR A 4 -7.13 3.47 31.23
C TYR A 4 -8.42 3.12 31.94
N THR A 5 -8.90 4.01 32.80
CA THR A 5 -10.13 3.79 33.58
C THR A 5 -11.09 4.94 33.35
N LEU A 6 -12.32 4.62 32.98
CA LEU A 6 -13.42 5.58 32.88
C LEU A 6 -14.27 5.48 34.15
N ASP A 7 -14.43 6.60 34.84
CA ASP A 7 -15.31 6.79 36.00
C ASP A 7 -15.16 5.73 37.11
N ASN A 8 -13.96 5.15 37.27
CA ASN A 8 -13.66 4.04 38.19
C ASN A 8 -14.51 2.77 38.02
N THR A 9 -15.26 2.63 36.92
CA THR A 9 -16.18 1.50 36.71
C THR A 9 -15.70 0.57 35.60
N THR A 10 -15.10 1.12 34.54
CA THR A 10 -14.63 0.35 33.38
C THR A 10 -13.17 0.65 33.12
N SER A 11 -12.39 -0.39 32.85
CA SER A 11 -10.95 -0.25 32.59
C SER A 11 -10.55 -1.05 31.35
N ALA A 12 -9.71 -0.45 30.52
CA ALA A 12 -9.05 -1.10 29.41
C ALA A 12 -7.53 -1.10 29.65
N CYS A 13 -6.87 -2.21 29.31
CA CYS A 13 -5.46 -2.43 29.55
C CYS A 13 -4.71 -2.77 28.26
N PHE A 14 -3.49 -2.25 28.18
CA PHE A 14 -2.55 -2.48 27.08
C PHE A 14 -1.25 -3.04 27.66
N ILE A 15 -0.85 -4.21 27.19
CA ILE A 15 0.39 -4.86 27.58
C ILE A 15 1.32 -4.87 26.39
N SER A 16 2.37 -4.05 26.43
CA SER A 16 3.39 -3.97 25.39
C SER A 16 4.62 -4.79 25.76
N ASN A 17 5.09 -5.58 24.81
CA ASN A 17 6.40 -6.22 24.84
C ASN A 17 7.31 -5.50 23.84
N LYS A 18 8.38 -4.89 24.34
CA LYS A 18 9.37 -4.17 23.52
C LYS A 18 10.58 -5.04 23.12
N HIS A 19 10.67 -6.27 23.62
CA HIS A 19 11.71 -7.20 23.17
C HIS A 19 11.34 -7.70 21.77
N ASP A 20 12.28 -7.65 20.86
CA ASP A 20 12.15 -8.05 19.47
C ASP A 20 12.36 -9.55 19.24
N ASP A 21 12.98 -10.23 20.20
CA ASP A 21 13.48 -11.59 20.07
C ASP A 21 12.79 -12.62 20.99
N LYS A 22 12.00 -12.17 21.97
CA LYS A 22 11.41 -13.06 22.97
C LYS A 22 10.03 -12.64 23.44
N ASP A 23 9.25 -13.67 23.77
CA ASP A 23 7.96 -13.53 24.44
C ASP A 23 8.15 -13.20 25.92
N VAL A 24 7.21 -12.44 26.47
CA VAL A 24 7.23 -12.04 27.88
C VAL A 24 5.93 -12.46 28.56
N ASN A 25 6.06 -13.02 29.76
CA ASN A 25 4.95 -13.30 30.65
C ASN A 25 4.69 -12.09 31.55
N VAL A 26 3.47 -11.57 31.52
CA VAL A 26 3.04 -10.45 32.36
C VAL A 26 1.86 -10.89 33.21
N THR A 27 2.03 -10.87 34.53
CA THR A 27 0.97 -11.17 35.50
C THR A 27 0.27 -9.88 35.91
N LEU A 28 -1.07 -9.86 35.82
CA LEU A 28 -1.89 -8.71 36.20
C LEU A 28 -2.34 -8.80 37.67
N GLU A 29 -3.02 -7.74 38.15
CA GLU A 29 -3.50 -7.63 39.54
C GLU A 29 -4.47 -8.74 39.94
N ASP A 30 -5.16 -9.37 38.98
CA ASP A 30 -6.06 -10.50 39.20
C ASP A 30 -5.31 -11.85 39.31
N GLY A 31 -3.98 -11.84 39.18
CA GLY A 31 -3.12 -13.02 39.21
C GLY A 31 -3.04 -13.77 37.87
N VAL A 32 -3.76 -13.33 36.83
CA VAL A 32 -3.73 -13.98 35.53
C VAL A 32 -2.45 -13.58 34.79
N THR A 33 -1.76 -14.57 34.24
CA THR A 33 -0.54 -14.36 33.46
C THR A 33 -0.84 -14.38 31.98
N HIS A 34 -0.45 -13.33 31.26
CA HIS A 34 -0.58 -13.21 29.82
C HIS A 34 0.78 -13.35 29.14
N VAL A 35 0.84 -14.25 28.16
CA VAL A 35 1.98 -14.37 27.26
C VAL A 35 1.83 -13.33 26.13
N VAL A 36 2.76 -12.38 26.08
CA VAL A 36 2.82 -11.32 25.07
C VAL A 36 3.98 -11.59 24.12
N PRO A 37 3.70 -11.91 22.84
CA PRO A 37 4.73 -12.17 21.85
C PRO A 37 5.75 -11.04 21.72
N ALA A 38 6.94 -11.37 21.20
CA ALA A 38 7.94 -10.39 20.81
C ALA A 38 7.34 -9.24 19.96
N TRP A 39 7.80 -8.02 20.23
CA TRP A 39 7.46 -6.79 19.51
C TRP A 39 5.96 -6.58 19.28
N SER A 40 5.15 -6.80 20.32
CA SER A 40 3.70 -6.80 20.20
C SER A 40 2.99 -6.08 21.35
N VAL A 41 1.73 -5.73 21.09
CA VAL A 41 0.82 -5.17 22.10
C VAL A 41 -0.42 -6.05 22.19
N SER A 42 -0.70 -6.53 23.40
CA SER A 42 -1.96 -7.18 23.76
C SER A 42 -2.96 -6.14 24.28
N ILE A 43 -4.18 -6.18 23.76
CA ILE A 43 -5.30 -5.28 24.11
C ILE A 43 -6.33 -6.07 24.90
N LEU A 44 -6.63 -5.58 26.11
CA LEU A 44 -7.58 -6.18 27.04
C LEU A 44 -8.68 -5.17 27.37
N PRO A 45 -9.86 -5.26 26.73
CA PRO A 45 -10.94 -4.29 26.92
C PRO A 45 -11.51 -4.24 28.35
N ASP A 46 -11.31 -5.32 29.12
CA ASP A 46 -11.78 -5.53 30.49
C ASP A 46 -10.62 -5.69 31.50
N CYS A 47 -9.38 -5.48 31.06
CA CYS A 47 -8.16 -5.76 31.81
C CYS A 47 -7.98 -7.22 32.27
N LYS A 48 -8.71 -8.17 31.69
CA LYS A 48 -8.68 -9.60 32.07
C LYS A 48 -8.49 -10.51 30.86
N THR A 49 -9.20 -10.25 29.78
CA THR A 49 -9.21 -11.09 28.57
C THR A 49 -8.54 -10.39 27.40
N VAL A 50 -7.61 -11.09 26.74
CA VAL A 50 -6.93 -10.57 25.54
C VAL A 50 -7.88 -10.69 24.36
N ALA A 51 -8.47 -9.57 23.93
CA ALA A 51 -9.32 -9.52 22.75
C ALA A 51 -8.49 -9.53 21.46
N TYR A 52 -7.34 -8.85 21.48
CA TYR A 52 -6.47 -8.72 20.32
C TYR A 52 -4.99 -8.67 20.74
N ASN A 53 -4.11 -9.17 19.87
CA ASN A 53 -2.67 -8.93 19.98
C ASN A 53 -2.12 -8.67 18.57
N SER A 54 -1.24 -7.66 18.44
CA SER A 54 -0.72 -7.22 17.15
C SER A 54 0.13 -8.24 16.40
N ALA A 55 0.71 -9.24 17.07
CA ALA A 55 1.50 -10.30 16.45
C ALA A 55 0.72 -11.60 16.25
N LYS A 56 -0.45 -11.77 16.89
CA LYS A 56 -1.31 -12.96 16.74
C LYS A 56 -2.31 -12.75 15.61
N ILE A 57 -1.85 -12.95 14.37
CA ILE A 57 -2.66 -12.82 13.17
C ILE A 57 -3.59 -14.05 13.04
N LYS A 58 -4.90 -13.81 13.07
CA LYS A 58 -5.94 -14.86 12.89
C LYS A 58 -6.54 -14.87 11.48
N THR A 59 -6.14 -13.91 10.64
CA THR A 59 -6.63 -13.80 9.27
C THR A 59 -5.80 -14.69 8.34
N GLN A 60 -6.41 -15.14 7.25
CA GLN A 60 -5.71 -15.89 6.22
C GLN A 60 -4.74 -14.96 5.48
N THR A 61 -3.49 -15.41 5.29
CA THR A 61 -2.54 -14.75 4.40
C THR A 61 -2.82 -15.15 2.95
N SER A 62 -3.03 -14.17 2.08
CA SER A 62 -3.10 -14.38 0.63
C SER A 62 -1.74 -14.09 -0.01
N VAL A 63 -1.29 -14.99 -0.89
CA VAL A 63 -0.08 -14.82 -1.68
C VAL A 63 -0.49 -14.61 -3.12
N MET A 64 -0.15 -13.44 -3.68
CA MET A 64 -0.42 -13.14 -5.08
C MET A 64 0.52 -13.92 -5.98
N VAL A 65 -0.04 -14.63 -6.96
CA VAL A 65 0.72 -15.36 -7.98
C VAL A 65 0.19 -14.97 -9.34
N LYS A 66 1.09 -14.63 -10.27
CA LYS A 66 0.77 -14.51 -11.69
C LYS A 66 0.99 -15.87 -12.33
N ARG A 67 -0.06 -16.47 -12.87
CA ARG A 67 0.02 -17.71 -13.65
C ARG A 67 -0.51 -17.45 -15.05
N PRO A 68 0.12 -17.98 -16.10
CA PRO A 68 -0.52 -18.04 -17.41
C PRO A 68 -1.78 -18.90 -17.31
N GLU A 69 -2.77 -18.62 -18.17
CA GLU A 69 -4.02 -19.37 -18.19
C GLU A 69 -3.80 -20.76 -18.81
N ASP A 70 -4.13 -21.81 -18.06
CA ASP A 70 -4.03 -23.19 -18.54
C ASP A 70 -5.10 -23.43 -19.62
N GLY A 71 -4.69 -23.57 -20.87
CA GLY A 71 -5.58 -23.89 -22.00
C GLY A 71 -5.80 -22.77 -23.03
N LEU A 72 -5.27 -21.56 -22.80
CA LEU A 72 -5.17 -20.55 -23.85
C LEU A 72 -3.89 -20.75 -24.66
N THR A 73 -3.90 -21.73 -25.56
CA THR A 73 -2.88 -21.91 -26.60
C THR A 73 -2.96 -20.88 -27.73
N GLN A 74 -3.86 -19.89 -27.64
CA GLN A 74 -3.98 -18.85 -28.65
C GLN A 74 -3.12 -17.65 -28.25
N SER A 75 -1.85 -17.71 -28.64
CA SER A 75 -1.00 -16.53 -28.70
C SER A 75 -1.72 -15.44 -29.49
N LEU A 76 -1.71 -14.21 -28.98
CA LEU A 76 -2.21 -13.06 -29.72
C LEU A 76 -1.48 -12.98 -31.07
N THR A 77 -2.27 -12.82 -32.14
CA THR A 77 -1.72 -12.53 -33.48
C THR A 77 -1.63 -11.02 -33.60
N TRP A 78 -0.41 -10.50 -33.54
CA TRP A 78 -0.15 -9.08 -33.61
C TRP A 78 0.01 -8.62 -35.07
N SER A 79 -0.58 -7.48 -35.39
CA SER A 79 -0.18 -6.64 -36.52
C SER A 79 0.31 -5.30 -35.98
N TRP A 80 1.13 -4.62 -36.75
CA TRP A 80 1.69 -3.33 -36.37
C TRP A 80 1.57 -2.35 -37.54
N MET A 81 1.46 -1.07 -37.20
CA MET A 81 1.50 0.03 -38.15
C MET A 81 2.50 1.06 -37.59
N PRO A 82 3.49 1.50 -38.38
CA PRO A 82 4.41 2.52 -37.92
C PRO A 82 3.66 3.86 -37.83
N GLU A 83 3.95 4.63 -36.79
CA GLU A 83 3.47 6.00 -36.71
C GLU A 83 4.13 6.85 -37.81
N ASN A 84 3.32 7.46 -38.69
CA ASN A 84 3.85 8.27 -39.77
C ASN A 84 4.13 9.71 -39.29
N LEU A 85 5.39 9.96 -38.95
CA LEU A 85 5.83 11.28 -38.50
C LEU A 85 6.07 12.27 -39.63
N GLN A 86 6.22 11.85 -40.89
CA GLN A 86 6.63 12.72 -42.01
C GLN A 86 5.78 14.01 -42.16
N PRO A 87 4.44 13.97 -42.09
CA PRO A 87 3.64 15.19 -42.21
C PRO A 87 3.92 16.18 -41.07
N PHE A 88 4.26 15.66 -39.90
CA PHE A 88 4.57 16.40 -38.67
C PHE A 88 6.06 16.69 -38.52
N MET A 89 6.88 16.50 -39.57
CA MET A 89 8.26 16.97 -39.65
C MET A 89 8.41 18.20 -40.54
N THR A 90 7.30 18.71 -41.08
CA THR A 90 7.24 19.94 -41.88
C THR A 90 6.44 21.00 -41.15
N ASP A 91 6.51 22.23 -41.65
CA ASP A 91 5.70 23.34 -41.18
C ASP A 91 4.29 23.37 -41.80
N GLU A 92 3.99 22.43 -42.70
CA GLU A 92 2.69 22.34 -43.35
C GLU A 92 1.60 21.82 -42.41
N LYS A 93 1.99 21.02 -41.40
CA LYS A 93 1.10 20.48 -40.35
C LYS A 93 1.79 20.48 -38.98
N GLY A 94 1.33 21.34 -38.07
CA GLY A 94 1.82 21.45 -36.70
C GLY A 94 1.51 22.83 -36.12
N ASN A 95 0.75 22.87 -35.03
CA ASN A 95 -0.21 23.94 -34.76
C ASN A 95 0.34 25.29 -34.29
N PHE A 96 1.65 25.45 -34.04
CA PHE A 96 2.23 26.76 -33.70
C PHE A 96 3.77 26.70 -33.61
N ARG A 97 4.41 27.88 -33.61
CA ARG A 97 5.84 28.07 -33.32
C ARG A 97 6.02 29.05 -32.17
N LYS A 98 7.10 28.88 -31.41
CA LYS A 98 7.54 29.78 -30.34
C LYS A 98 9.07 29.86 -30.35
N ASN A 99 9.61 31.04 -30.03
CA ASN A 99 11.06 31.28 -29.93
C ASN A 99 11.60 30.92 -28.52
N GLU A 100 10.92 30.01 -27.83
CA GLU A 100 11.24 29.55 -26.49
C GLU A 100 10.78 28.10 -26.32
N LEU A 101 11.35 27.39 -25.35
CA LEU A 101 10.88 26.07 -24.96
C LEU A 101 9.66 26.23 -24.06
N LEU A 102 8.54 25.61 -24.44
CA LEU A 102 7.31 25.65 -23.68
C LEU A 102 7.25 24.52 -22.65
N GLU A 103 6.44 24.67 -21.61
CA GLU A 103 6.16 23.63 -20.62
C GLU A 103 5.08 22.66 -21.14
N GLN A 104 5.28 21.35 -20.97
CA GLN A 104 4.50 20.31 -21.64
C GLN A 104 3.02 20.25 -21.21
N ILE A 105 2.70 20.32 -19.91
CA ILE A 105 1.33 20.19 -19.41
C ILE A 105 0.51 21.39 -19.89
N THR A 106 1.04 22.59 -19.70
CA THR A 106 0.42 23.85 -20.12
C THR A 106 0.22 23.88 -21.63
N THR A 107 1.17 23.35 -22.40
CA THR A 107 1.12 23.36 -23.87
C THR A 107 0.19 22.30 -24.46
N SER A 108 0.18 21.10 -23.89
CA SER A 108 -0.71 19.99 -24.31
C SER A 108 -2.12 20.12 -23.73
N GLY A 109 -2.31 20.96 -22.71
CA GLY A 109 -3.58 21.09 -21.99
C GLY A 109 -4.02 19.79 -21.31
N ASP A 110 -3.06 18.91 -20.99
CA ASP A 110 -3.30 17.55 -20.49
C ASP A 110 -4.19 16.71 -21.42
N GLN A 111 -4.21 17.03 -22.72
CA GLN A 111 -5.00 16.29 -23.71
C GLN A 111 -4.29 15.06 -24.26
N SER A 112 -2.97 15.00 -24.11
CA SER A 112 -2.14 13.88 -24.57
C SER A 112 -0.86 13.78 -23.74
N ASP A 113 -0.39 12.55 -23.55
CA ASP A 113 0.92 12.26 -22.93
C ASP A 113 2.10 12.74 -23.82
N TYR A 114 1.85 13.03 -25.10
CA TYR A 114 2.89 13.30 -26.10
C TYR A 114 2.91 14.75 -26.57
N LEU A 115 4.10 15.35 -26.62
CA LEU A 115 4.36 16.66 -27.21
C LEU A 115 5.70 16.63 -27.98
N TRP A 116 5.65 16.96 -29.28
CA TRP A 116 6.84 16.99 -30.14
C TRP A 116 7.50 18.37 -30.14
N TYR A 117 8.73 18.46 -29.65
CA TYR A 117 9.58 19.65 -29.79
C TYR A 117 10.43 19.54 -31.06
N ARG A 118 10.34 20.54 -31.93
CA ARG A 118 11.05 20.62 -33.22
C ARG A 118 11.64 22.03 -33.35
N THR A 119 12.84 22.16 -33.93
CA THR A 119 13.53 23.43 -34.20
C THR A 119 13.97 23.55 -35.64
#